data_AF-A0A243D0A1-F1
#
_entry.id   AF-A0A243D0A1-F1
#
_cell.length_a   1.000
_cell.length_b   1.000
_cell.length_c   1.000
_cell.angle_alpha   90.00
_cell.angle_beta   90.00
_cell.angle_gamma   90.00
#
_symmetry.space_group_name_H-M   'P 1'
#
loop_
_entity.id
_entity.type
_entity.pdbx_description
1 polymer ?
#
loop_
_entity_poly.entity_id
_entity_poly.type
_entity_poly.pdbx_seq_one_letter_code
_entity_poly.pdbx_strand_id
1 'polypeptide(L)' 'MSGTIMIFIYICFGMSAVFSLVKELRKPQKNQFLILVDSLILLGALFLVGSIFI' A
#
# COMPACT_ATOMS: atom_id res chain seq x y z
N MET A 1 7.03 21.52 8.64
CA MET A 1 6.38 21.40 7.30
C MET A 1 6.73 20.11 6.58
N SER A 2 7.99 19.65 6.55
CA SER A 2 8.38 18.42 5.83
C SER A 2 7.75 17.11 6.37
N GLY A 3 7.68 16.93 7.70
CA GLY A 3 7.15 15.69 8.30
C GLY A 3 5.66 15.44 8.01
N THR A 4 4.82 16.47 8.02
CA THR A 4 3.38 16.34 7.75
C THR A 4 3.10 15.91 6.31
N ILE A 5 3.87 16.42 5.34
CA ILE A 5 3.76 16.05 3.93
C ILE A 5 4.18 14.59 3.73
N MET A 6 5.27 14.16 4.39
CA MET A 6 5.74 12.78 4.33
C MET A 6 4.70 11.79 4.88
N ILE A 7 4.07 12.10 6.02
CA ILE A 7 2.97 11.31 6.58
C ILE A 7 1.78 11.24 5.63
N PHE A 8 1.40 12.37 5.01
CA PHE A 8 0.30 12.41 4.05
C PHE A 8 0.55 11.52 2.83
N ILE A 9 1.77 11.56 2.28
CA ILE A 9 2.17 10.70 1.16
C ILE A 9 2.10 9.23 1.54
N TYR A 10 2.55 8.86 2.75
CA TYR A 10 2.46 7.47 3.24
C TYR A 10 1.01 6.98 3.36
N ILE A 11 0.13 7.81 3.91
CA ILE A 11 -1.29 7.47 4.05
C ILE A 11 -1.94 7.30 2.67
N CYS A 12 -1.67 8.21 1.73
CA CYS A 12 -2.16 8.10 0.35
C CYS A 12 -1.62 6.85 -0.35
N PHE A 13 -0.33 6.53 -0.15
CA PHE A 13 0.30 5.34 -0.72
C PHE A 13 -0.32 4.04 -0.19
N GLY A 14 -0.48 3.94 1.13
CA GLY A 14 -1.12 2.80 1.77
C GLY A 14 -2.58 2.61 1.31
N MET A 15 -3.36 3.69 1.27
CA MET A 15 -4.74 3.63 0.76
C MET A 15 -4.82 3.17 -0.69
N SER A 16 -3.89 3.61 -1.54
CA SER A 16 -3.86 3.23 -2.96
C SER A 16 -3.61 1.74 -3.14
N ALA A 17 -2.66 1.18 -2.38
CA ALA A 17 -2.36 -0.25 -2.39
C ALA A 17 -3.55 -1.08 -1.89
N VAL A 18 -4.21 -0.67 -0.80
CA VAL A 18 -5.43 -1.33 -0.29
C VAL A 18 -6.55 -1.30 -1.34
N PHE A 19 -6.76 -0.15 -1.99
CA PHE A 19 -7.82 -0.02 -2.99
C PHE A 19 -7.57 -0.89 -4.22
N SER A 20 -6.32 -0.98 -4.67
CA SER A 20 -5.90 -1.87 -5.76
C SER A 20 -6.14 -3.34 -5.41
N LEU A 21 -5.75 -3.76 -4.20
CA LEU A 21 -5.99 -5.11 -3.68
C LEU A 21 -7.48 -5.45 -3.61
N VAL A 22 -8.30 -4.54 -3.06
CA VAL A 22 -9.76 -4.71 -2.99
C VAL A 22 -10.38 -4.82 -4.39
N LYS A 23 -9.93 -3.99 -5.34
CA LYS A 23 -10.38 -4.01 -6.72
C LYS A 23 -10.03 -5.33 -7.41
N GLU A 24 -8.82 -5.84 -7.18
CA GLU A 24 -8.35 -7.09 -7.78
C GLU A 24 -9.05 -8.32 -7.17
N LEU A 25 -9.34 -8.28 -5.87
CA LEU A 25 -10.11 -9.32 -5.17
C LEU A 25 -11.57 -9.38 -5.61
N ARG A 26 -12.14 -8.25 -6.05
CA ARG A 26 -13.53 -8.15 -6.53
C ARG A 26 -13.68 -8.61 -7.99
N LYS A 27 -12.58 -8.80 -8.74
CA LYS A 27 -12.65 -9.33 -10.12
C LYS A 27 -13.03 -10.82 -10.11
N PRO A 28 -13.90 -11.26 -11.04
CA PRO A 28 -14.29 -12.67 -11.16
C PRO A 28 -13.12 -13.57 -11.59
N GLN A 29 -12.17 -13.05 -12.37
CA GLN A 29 -10.86 -13.67 -12.59
C GLN A 29 -9.81 -12.94 -11.75
N LYS A 30 -9.45 -13.54 -10.63
CA LYS A 30 -8.41 -13.02 -9.75
C LYS A 30 -7.05 -13.16 -10.42
N ASN A 31 -6.37 -12.05 -10.66
CA ASN A 31 -4.99 -12.11 -11.11
C ASN A 31 -4.07 -12.25 -9.89
N GLN A 32 -3.65 -13.48 -9.59
CA GLN A 32 -2.79 -13.77 -8.43
C GLN A 32 -1.50 -12.94 -8.45
N PHE A 33 -0.95 -12.64 -9.63
CA PHE A 33 0.23 -11.79 -9.77
C PHE A 33 0.00 -10.37 -9.27
N LEU A 34 -1.13 -9.75 -9.61
CA LEU A 34 -1.46 -8.39 -9.16
C LEU A 34 -1.70 -8.35 -7.65
N ILE A 35 -2.37 -9.37 -7.10
CA ILE A 35 -2.57 -9.50 -5.65
C ILE A 35 -1.24 -9.62 -4.90
N LEU A 36 -0.29 -10.38 -5.46
CA LEU A 36 1.07 -10.53 -4.91
C LEU A 36 1.84 -9.21 -4.95
N VAL A 37 1.79 -8.50 -6.07
CA VAL A 37 2.43 -7.18 -6.23
C VAL A 37 1.83 -6.16 -5.26
N ASP A 38 0.50 -6.06 -5.19
CA ASP A 38 -0.17 -5.13 -4.27
C ASP A 38 0.12 -5.48 -2.80
N SER A 39 0.20 -6.76 -2.44
CA SER A 39 0.62 -7.18 -1.09
C SER A 39 2.07 -6.84 -0.79
N LEU A 40 2.98 -6.99 -1.76
CA LEU A 40 4.39 -6.65 -1.60
C LEU A 40 4.58 -5.14 -1.43
N ILE A 41 3.82 -4.34 -2.18
CA ILE A 41 3.75 -2.88 -2.02
C ILE A 41 3.24 -2.52 -0.63
N LEU A 42 2.19 -3.19 -0.14
CA LEU A 42 1.64 -2.97 1.20
C LEU A 42 2.65 -3.30 2.30
N LEU A 43 3.38 -4.41 2.16
CA LEU A 43 4.43 -4.84 3.09
C LEU A 43 5.59 -3.83 3.10
N GLY A 44 6.02 -3.37 1.92
CA GLY A 44 7.05 -2.34 1.80
C GLY A 44 6.63 -1.01 2.43
N ALA A 45 5.37 -0.60 2.24
CA ALA A 45 4.80 0.57 2.90
C ALA A 45 4.83 0.43 4.42
N LEU A 46 4.43 -0.73 4.95
CA LEU A 46 4.41 -1.01 6.38
C LEU A 46 5.82 -0.96 6.99
N PHE A 47 6.80 -1.55 6.30
CA PHE A 47 8.20 -1.55 6.74
C PHE A 47 8.79 -0.14 6.80
N LEU A 48 8.53 0.64 5.76
CA LEU A 48 8.96 2.03 5.69
C LEU A 48 8.31 2.91 6.77
N VAL A 49 7.01 2.73 7.03
CA VAL A 49 6.33 3.41 8.14
C VAL A 49 7.00 2.99 9.45
N GLY A 50 7.21 1.69 9.69
CA GLY A 50 7.89 1.20 10.88
C GLY A 50 9.28 1.82 11.09
N SER A 51 10.06 1.99 10.01
CA SER A 51 11.38 2.64 10.07
C SER A 51 11.34 4.15 10.31
N ILE A 52 10.21 4.82 10.08
CA ILE A 52 10.04 6.25 10.40
C ILE A 52 9.67 6.44 11.88
N PHE A 53 9.06 5.43 12.50
CA PHE A 53 8.59 5.47 13.89
C PHE A 53 9.60 4.89 14.91
N ILE A 54 10.65 4.21 14.46
CA ILE A 54 11.80 3.70 15.27
C ILE A 54 12.96 4.69 15.20
#